data_AF-A0A495X1P9-F1
#
_entry.id   AF-A0A495X1P9-F1
#
_cell.length_a   1.000
_cell.length_b   1.000
_cell.length_c   1.000
_cell.angle_alpha   90.00
_cell.angle_beta   90.00
_cell.angle_gamma   90.00
#
_symmetry.space_group_name_H-M   'P 1'
#
loop_
_entity.id
_entity.type
_entity.pdbx_description
1 polymer ?
#
loop_
_entity_poly.entity_id
_entity_poly.type
_entity_poly.pdbx_seq_one_letter_code
_entity_poly.pdbx_strand_id
1 'polypeptide(L)'
;MGLPYAPDDDHAADRFVNLALRNRDPEVWEELVSDAYVEQTERVLLGMLDRIAADRAHRRAERDAARARLSAGETSRAEYDREVADEGDRARKTAHFEALVREQHRLVAARVRRLRGEDVRDELMSLVVALGTAIDAHRTAVVAGGGEPRGADRALWERLSALDVPVASGRTSLEALVKDHTAAQDDHGRVLAGMLLDLAGDGSSVARADLLDVWKRTVAPTLTSQEKAEFAAKGKGSLVTDKLRKTLGVLERRGLVNRTDQSLELLDRPGLVELAAGRA
;
A
#
# COMPACT_ATOMS: atom_id res chain seq x y z
N MET A 1 -26.03 -21.61 -2.63
CA MET A 1 -27.44 -21.25 -2.94
C MET A 1 -27.31 -20.09 -3.91
N GLY A 2 -27.90 -20.11 -5.11
CA GLY A 2 -27.59 -19.06 -6.10
C GLY A 2 -27.97 -17.66 -5.65
N LEU A 3 -27.13 -16.65 -5.94
CA LEU A 3 -27.47 -15.24 -5.71
C LEU A 3 -28.67 -14.83 -6.58
N PRO A 4 -29.50 -13.87 -6.16
CA PRO A 4 -30.72 -13.50 -6.88
C PRO A 4 -30.45 -12.61 -8.12
N TYR A 5 -29.23 -12.63 -8.67
CA TYR A 5 -28.83 -11.85 -9.83
C TYR A 5 -27.73 -12.57 -10.64
N ALA A 6 -27.60 -12.15 -11.90
CA ALA A 6 -26.62 -12.69 -12.82
C ALA A 6 -25.20 -12.12 -12.54
N PRO A 7 -24.13 -12.87 -12.84
CA PRO A 7 -22.73 -12.44 -12.62
C PRO A 7 -22.29 -11.15 -13.33
N ASP A 8 -23.10 -10.62 -14.23
CA ASP A 8 -22.88 -9.40 -15.01
C ASP A 8 -23.87 -8.26 -14.67
N ASP A 9 -24.89 -8.50 -13.84
CA ASP A 9 -25.84 -7.47 -13.40
C ASP A 9 -25.30 -6.70 -12.18
N ASP A 10 -24.36 -5.79 -12.44
CA ASP A 10 -23.71 -4.96 -11.40
C ASP A 10 -24.73 -4.08 -10.66
N HIS A 11 -25.87 -3.74 -11.27
CA HIS A 11 -26.90 -2.90 -10.64
C HIS A 11 -27.75 -3.69 -9.63
N ALA A 12 -28.12 -4.93 -9.95
CA ALA A 12 -28.75 -5.82 -8.98
C ALA A 12 -27.77 -6.24 -7.87
N ALA A 13 -26.52 -6.50 -8.24
CA ALA A 13 -25.44 -6.79 -7.29
C ALA A 13 -25.24 -5.64 -6.30
N ASP A 14 -25.24 -4.37 -6.75
CA ASP A 14 -25.13 -3.21 -5.87
C ASP A 14 -26.19 -3.17 -4.77
N ARG A 15 -27.47 -3.34 -5.14
CA ARG A 15 -28.58 -3.37 -4.18
C ARG A 15 -28.43 -4.51 -3.18
N PHE A 16 -28.06 -5.69 -3.67
CA PHE A 16 -27.95 -6.87 -2.84
C PHE A 16 -26.74 -6.81 -1.90
N VAL A 17 -25.56 -6.40 -2.38
CA VAL A 17 -24.36 -6.21 -1.55
C VAL A 17 -24.60 -5.14 -0.47
N ASN A 18 -25.33 -4.06 -0.79
CA ASN A 18 -25.70 -3.05 0.22
C ASN A 18 -26.57 -3.63 1.34
N LEU A 19 -27.50 -4.52 0.99
CA LEU A 19 -28.32 -5.24 1.97
C LEU A 19 -27.47 -6.22 2.79
N ALA A 20 -26.59 -6.99 2.13
CA ALA A 20 -25.69 -7.95 2.77
C ALA A 20 -24.71 -7.28 3.76
N LEU A 21 -24.21 -6.08 3.43
CA LEU A 21 -23.37 -5.26 4.31
C LEU A 21 -24.08 -4.88 5.62
N ARG A 22 -25.41 -4.72 5.59
CA ARG A 22 -26.22 -4.35 6.77
C ARG A 22 -26.59 -5.56 7.61
N ASN A 23 -26.91 -6.68 6.96
CA ASN A 23 -27.38 -7.90 7.64
C ASN A 23 -26.23 -8.78 8.16
N ARG A 24 -25.03 -8.68 7.56
CA ARG A 24 -23.81 -9.44 7.93
C ARG A 24 -24.01 -10.95 7.98
N ASP A 25 -24.86 -11.48 7.10
CA ASP A 25 -25.11 -12.91 7.00
C ASP A 25 -23.88 -13.65 6.42
N PRO A 26 -23.22 -14.54 7.20
CA PRO A 26 -22.03 -15.24 6.74
C PRO A 26 -22.25 -16.10 5.50
N GLU A 27 -23.41 -16.75 5.37
CA GLU A 27 -23.70 -17.65 4.23
C GLU A 27 -23.82 -16.85 2.93
N VAL A 28 -24.43 -15.66 3.01
CA VAL A 28 -24.52 -14.73 1.88
C VAL A 28 -23.14 -14.23 1.48
N TRP A 29 -22.28 -13.91 2.46
CA TRP A 29 -20.92 -13.46 2.17
C TRP A 29 -20.05 -14.56 1.57
N GLU A 30 -20.20 -15.82 1.98
CA GLU A 30 -19.53 -16.95 1.34
C GLU A 30 -19.88 -17.08 -0.15
N GLU A 31 -21.15 -16.92 -0.50
CA GLU A 31 -21.59 -16.96 -1.90
C GLU A 31 -21.10 -15.73 -2.69
N LEU A 32 -21.12 -14.53 -2.08
CA LEU A 32 -20.60 -13.29 -2.68
C LEU A 32 -19.09 -13.32 -2.96
N VAL A 33 -18.32 -14.11 -2.19
CA VAL A 33 -16.87 -14.29 -2.38
C VAL A 33 -16.51 -15.58 -3.13
N SER A 34 -17.51 -16.29 -3.65
CA SER A 34 -17.28 -17.44 -4.52
C SER A 34 -16.59 -17.02 -5.83
N ASP A 35 -15.87 -17.94 -6.47
CA ASP A 35 -15.09 -17.64 -7.67
C ASP A 35 -15.97 -17.13 -8.83
N ALA A 36 -17.27 -17.46 -8.84
CA ALA A 36 -18.23 -16.98 -9.83
C ALA A 36 -18.62 -15.50 -9.67
N TYR A 37 -18.56 -14.95 -8.46
CA TYR A 37 -19.11 -13.63 -8.14
C TYR A 37 -18.09 -12.67 -7.50
N VAL A 38 -16.94 -13.16 -7.04
CA VAL A 38 -15.96 -12.37 -6.27
C VAL A 38 -15.47 -11.11 -7.01
N GLU A 39 -15.27 -11.18 -8.33
CA GLU A 39 -14.85 -10.01 -9.11
C GLU A 39 -15.97 -8.97 -9.26
N GLN A 40 -17.22 -9.42 -9.45
CA GLN A 40 -18.39 -8.54 -9.48
C GLN A 40 -18.60 -7.86 -8.11
N THR A 41 -18.50 -8.63 -7.03
CA THR A 41 -18.57 -8.12 -5.66
C THR A 41 -17.46 -7.08 -5.40
N GLU A 42 -16.23 -7.32 -5.88
CA GLU A 42 -15.14 -6.34 -5.80
C GLU A 42 -15.49 -5.03 -6.54
N ARG A 43 -15.94 -5.11 -7.80
CA ARG A 43 -16.34 -3.94 -8.59
C ARG A 43 -17.42 -3.12 -7.89
N VAL A 44 -18.44 -3.79 -7.34
CA VAL A 44 -19.54 -3.15 -6.62
C VAL A 44 -19.05 -2.42 -5.38
N LEU A 45 -18.20 -3.07 -4.57
CA LEU A 45 -17.64 -2.47 -3.35
C LEU A 45 -16.76 -1.25 -3.67
N LEU A 46 -15.95 -1.31 -4.74
CA LEU A 46 -15.19 -0.17 -5.23
C LEU A 46 -16.12 0.98 -5.66
N GLY A 47 -17.16 0.67 -6.44
CA GLY A 47 -18.17 1.67 -6.84
C GLY A 47 -18.88 2.33 -5.66
N MET A 48 -19.15 1.58 -4.58
CA MET A 48 -19.68 2.14 -3.34
C MET A 48 -18.70 3.11 -2.68
N LEU A 49 -17.40 2.77 -2.61
CA LEU A 49 -16.36 3.65 -2.06
C LEU A 49 -16.20 4.93 -2.88
N ASP A 50 -16.27 4.83 -4.21
CA ASP A 50 -16.18 5.98 -5.11
C ASP A 50 -17.35 6.94 -4.93
N ARG A 51 -18.58 6.42 -4.80
CA ARG A 51 -19.76 7.24 -4.49
C ARG A 51 -19.63 7.93 -3.12
N ILE A 52 -19.17 7.22 -2.10
CA ILE A 52 -18.91 7.82 -0.77
C ILE A 52 -17.87 8.95 -0.87
N ALA A 53 -16.83 8.77 -1.68
CA ALA A 53 -15.81 9.79 -1.90
C ALA A 53 -16.37 11.01 -2.63
N ALA A 54 -17.17 10.81 -3.68
CA ALA A 54 -17.86 11.87 -4.41
C ALA A 54 -18.83 12.65 -3.50
N ASP A 55 -19.64 11.97 -2.70
CA ASP A 55 -20.57 12.58 -1.74
C ASP A 55 -19.83 13.40 -0.68
N ARG A 56 -18.63 12.96 -0.26
CA ARG A 56 -17.80 13.74 0.68
C ARG A 56 -17.26 15.00 0.02
N ALA A 57 -16.83 14.92 -1.23
CA ALA A 57 -16.37 16.09 -1.98
C ALA A 57 -17.50 17.10 -2.19
N HIS A 58 -18.70 16.62 -2.53
CA HIS A 58 -19.89 17.46 -2.67
C HIS A 58 -20.27 18.15 -1.36
N ARG A 59 -20.39 17.41 -0.26
CA ARG A 59 -20.68 17.98 1.07
C ARG A 59 -19.65 19.01 1.52
N ARG A 60 -18.37 18.77 1.24
CA ARG A 60 -17.33 19.76 1.52
C ARG A 60 -17.60 21.07 0.78
N ALA A 61 -17.98 21.00 -0.50
CA ALA A 61 -18.32 22.17 -1.29
C ALA A 61 -19.58 22.88 -0.75
N GLU A 62 -20.62 22.13 -0.37
CA GLU A 62 -21.84 22.69 0.25
C GLU A 62 -21.53 23.43 1.55
N ARG A 63 -20.70 22.85 2.42
CA ARG A 63 -20.25 23.47 3.68
C ARG A 63 -19.44 24.74 3.43
N ASP A 64 -18.55 24.72 2.46
CA ASP A 64 -17.75 25.89 2.09
C ASP A 64 -18.66 27.01 1.54
N ALA A 65 -19.71 26.67 0.78
CA ALA A 65 -20.73 27.61 0.32
C ALA A 65 -21.62 28.14 1.45
N ALA A 66 -22.04 27.29 2.41
CA ALA A 66 -22.80 27.71 3.58
C ALA A 66 -22.00 28.68 4.46
N ARG A 67 -20.69 28.43 4.61
CA ARG A 67 -19.77 29.32 5.30
C ARG A 67 -19.65 30.69 4.61
N ALA A 68 -19.61 30.69 3.27
CA ALA A 68 -19.60 31.93 2.49
C ALA A 68 -20.89 32.74 2.70
N ARG A 69 -22.07 32.08 2.65
CA ARG A 69 -23.38 32.72 2.91
C ARG A 69 -23.46 33.34 4.31
N LEU A 70 -22.94 32.65 5.34
CA LEU A 70 -22.85 33.20 6.69
C LEU A 70 -21.95 34.44 6.73
N SER A 71 -20.78 34.40 6.08
CA SER A 71 -19.87 35.55 6.05
C SER A 71 -20.40 36.76 5.29
N ALA A 72 -21.27 36.52 4.29
CA ALA A 72 -21.98 37.55 3.55
C ALA A 72 -23.21 38.11 4.29
N GLY A 73 -23.58 37.52 5.43
CA GLY A 73 -24.77 37.91 6.20
C GLY A 73 -26.10 37.46 5.57
N GLU A 74 -26.06 36.58 4.56
CA GLU A 74 -27.25 36.06 3.85
C GLU A 74 -28.00 34.97 4.64
N THR A 75 -27.38 34.46 5.71
CA THR A 75 -27.92 33.42 6.57
C THR A 75 -27.60 33.76 8.02
N SER A 76 -28.53 33.47 8.93
CA SER A 76 -28.28 33.69 10.35
C SER A 76 -27.34 32.63 10.93
N ARG A 77 -26.63 32.98 12.00
CA ARG A 77 -25.76 32.03 12.71
C ARG A 77 -26.52 30.79 13.21
N ALA A 78 -27.76 30.98 13.67
CA ALA A 78 -28.62 29.92 14.17
C ALA A 78 -29.14 28.97 13.08
N GLU A 79 -29.27 29.44 11.83
CA GLU A 79 -29.58 28.59 10.67
C GLU A 79 -28.35 27.78 10.25
N TYR A 80 -27.19 28.43 10.15
CA TYR A 80 -25.93 27.76 9.85
C TYR A 80 -25.60 26.65 10.86
N ASP A 81 -25.74 26.91 12.17
CA ASP A 81 -25.43 25.92 13.20
C ASP A 81 -26.40 24.71 13.17
N ARG A 82 -27.66 24.90 12.73
CA ARG A 82 -28.61 23.79 12.49
C ARG A 82 -28.22 22.95 11.28
N GLU A 83 -27.87 23.58 10.15
CA GLU A 83 -27.41 22.87 8.95
C GLU A 83 -26.16 22.02 9.23
N VAL A 84 -25.19 22.57 9.99
CA VAL A 84 -23.98 21.85 10.39
C VAL A 84 -24.27 20.67 11.33
N ALA A 85 -25.23 20.81 12.24
CA ALA A 85 -25.61 19.73 13.14
C ALA A 85 -26.24 18.54 12.37
N ASP A 86 -27.16 18.82 11.45
CA ASP A 86 -27.80 17.81 10.59
C ASP A 86 -26.76 17.11 9.69
N GLU A 87 -25.77 17.86 9.18
CA GLU A 87 -24.66 17.30 8.41
C GLU A 87 -23.79 16.37 9.28
N GLY A 88 -23.50 16.75 10.52
CA GLY A 88 -22.72 15.95 11.47
C GLY A 88 -23.32 14.56 11.73
N ASP A 89 -24.64 14.47 11.86
CA ASP A 89 -25.34 13.20 12.02
C ASP A 89 -25.26 12.32 10.77
N ARG A 90 -25.42 12.92 9.58
CA ARG A 90 -25.26 12.19 8.32
C ARG A 90 -23.82 11.72 8.13
N ALA A 91 -22.83 12.56 8.45
CA ALA A 91 -21.42 12.22 8.37
C ALA A 91 -21.04 11.02 9.25
N ARG A 92 -21.57 10.96 10.49
CA ARG A 92 -21.37 9.81 11.39
C ARG A 92 -21.92 8.51 10.80
N LYS A 93 -23.14 8.54 10.27
CA LYS A 93 -23.77 7.37 9.61
C LYS A 93 -22.98 6.93 8.37
N THR A 94 -22.54 7.87 7.52
CA THR A 94 -21.70 7.55 6.36
C THR A 94 -20.37 6.92 6.77
N ALA A 95 -19.70 7.46 7.79
CA ALA A 95 -18.39 6.96 8.24
C ALA A 95 -18.48 5.51 8.74
N HIS A 96 -19.56 5.17 9.46
CA HIS A 96 -19.80 3.80 9.89
C HIS A 96 -20.00 2.86 8.69
N PHE A 97 -20.85 3.24 7.73
CA PHE A 97 -21.07 2.43 6.53
C PHE A 97 -19.80 2.27 5.70
N GLU A 98 -19.03 3.35 5.51
CA GLU A 98 -17.74 3.30 4.80
C GLU A 98 -16.75 2.35 5.48
N ALA A 99 -16.70 2.32 6.81
CA ALA A 99 -15.84 1.38 7.54
C ALA A 99 -16.22 -0.07 7.21
N LEU A 100 -17.51 -0.39 7.13
CA LEU A 100 -18.00 -1.73 6.74
C LEU A 100 -17.64 -2.09 5.30
N VAL A 101 -17.85 -1.16 4.36
CA VAL A 101 -17.49 -1.37 2.95
C VAL A 101 -16.00 -1.63 2.81
N ARG A 102 -15.15 -0.84 3.51
CA ARG A 102 -13.69 -1.01 3.49
C ARG A 102 -13.25 -2.33 4.10
N GLU A 103 -13.89 -2.76 5.18
CA GLU A 103 -13.60 -4.04 5.82
C GLU A 103 -13.86 -5.20 4.86
N GLN A 104 -15.05 -5.26 4.27
CA GLN A 104 -15.42 -6.33 3.34
C GLN A 104 -14.60 -6.28 2.05
N HIS A 105 -14.33 -5.09 1.51
CA HIS A 105 -13.47 -4.92 0.35
C HIS A 105 -12.07 -5.51 0.58
N ARG A 106 -11.49 -5.39 1.78
CA ARG A 106 -10.17 -6.01 2.07
C ARG A 106 -10.22 -7.54 1.95
N LEU A 107 -11.29 -8.16 2.43
CA LEU A 107 -11.46 -9.61 2.39
C LEU A 107 -11.69 -10.11 0.95
N VAL A 108 -12.55 -9.42 0.21
CA VAL A 108 -12.88 -9.71 -1.19
C VAL A 108 -11.66 -9.52 -2.09
N ALA A 109 -10.95 -8.39 -1.97
CA ALA A 109 -9.77 -8.10 -2.78
C ALA A 109 -8.66 -9.14 -2.60
N ALA A 110 -8.46 -9.67 -1.38
CA ALA A 110 -7.52 -10.76 -1.15
C ALA A 110 -7.94 -12.06 -1.87
N ARG A 111 -9.26 -12.33 -1.99
CA ARG A 111 -9.77 -13.48 -2.74
C ARG A 111 -9.64 -13.27 -4.26
N VAL A 112 -9.98 -12.09 -4.78
CA VAL A 112 -9.79 -11.75 -6.20
C VAL A 112 -8.33 -11.90 -6.61
N ARG A 113 -7.39 -11.44 -5.79
CA ARG A 113 -5.96 -11.54 -6.11
C ARG A 113 -5.47 -12.98 -6.18
N ARG A 114 -6.00 -13.86 -5.33
CA ARG A 114 -5.76 -15.30 -5.44
C ARG A 114 -6.36 -15.88 -6.71
N LEU A 115 -7.60 -15.50 -7.05
CA LEU A 115 -8.26 -15.93 -8.28
C LEU A 115 -7.47 -15.52 -9.54
N ARG A 116 -6.95 -14.29 -9.57
CA ARG A 116 -6.12 -13.75 -10.67
C ARG A 116 -4.68 -14.26 -10.66
N GLY A 117 -4.26 -15.04 -9.66
CA GLY A 117 -2.89 -15.51 -9.50
C GLY A 117 -1.86 -14.39 -9.22
N GLU A 118 -2.31 -13.22 -8.79
CA GLU A 118 -1.44 -12.08 -8.53
C GLU A 118 -0.54 -12.28 -7.30
N ASP A 119 -0.99 -13.04 -6.30
CA ASP A 119 -0.18 -13.37 -5.13
C ASP A 119 1.01 -14.25 -5.50
N VAL A 120 0.79 -15.25 -6.36
CA VAL A 120 1.85 -16.11 -6.90
C VAL A 120 2.82 -15.28 -7.75
N ARG A 121 2.31 -14.34 -8.56
CA ARG A 121 3.16 -13.43 -9.34
C ARG A 121 4.05 -12.57 -8.44
N ASP A 122 3.48 -11.93 -7.42
CA ASP A 122 4.24 -11.08 -6.49
C ASP A 122 5.31 -11.90 -5.73
N GLU A 123 4.97 -13.11 -5.28
CA GLU A 123 5.88 -14.02 -4.60
C GLU A 123 7.02 -14.49 -5.52
N LEU A 124 6.69 -14.93 -6.74
CA LEU A 124 7.69 -15.29 -7.75
C LEU A 124 8.59 -14.10 -8.09
N MET A 125 8.05 -12.89 -8.25
CA MET A 125 8.86 -11.70 -8.48
C MET A 125 9.78 -11.39 -7.30
N SER A 126 9.31 -11.57 -6.07
CA SER A 126 10.14 -11.42 -4.88
C SER A 126 11.28 -12.45 -4.83
N LEU A 127 11.01 -13.70 -5.21
CA LEU A 127 12.02 -14.76 -5.28
C LEU A 127 13.05 -14.51 -6.38
N VAL A 128 12.60 -14.03 -7.54
CA VAL A 128 13.46 -13.66 -8.67
C VAL A 128 14.42 -12.52 -8.28
N VAL A 129 13.91 -11.49 -7.61
CA VAL A 129 14.75 -10.39 -7.09
C VAL A 129 15.74 -10.92 -6.05
N ALA A 130 15.29 -11.72 -5.08
CA ALA A 130 16.16 -12.27 -4.04
C ALA A 130 17.27 -13.15 -4.62
N LEU A 131 16.95 -13.97 -5.63
CA LEU A 131 17.92 -14.77 -6.36
C LEU A 131 18.95 -13.87 -7.05
N GLY A 132 18.51 -12.86 -7.81
CA GLY A 132 19.39 -11.91 -8.46
C GLY A 132 20.33 -11.18 -7.49
N THR A 133 19.81 -10.69 -6.35
CA THR A 133 20.63 -10.07 -5.30
C THR A 133 21.66 -11.04 -4.71
N ALA A 134 21.29 -12.31 -4.46
CA ALA A 134 22.22 -13.30 -3.94
C ALA A 134 23.36 -13.62 -4.93
N ILE A 135 23.07 -13.61 -6.23
CA ILE A 135 24.09 -13.80 -7.27
C ILE A 135 25.02 -12.59 -7.36
N ASP A 136 24.50 -11.37 -7.27
CA ASP A 136 25.35 -10.16 -7.26
C ASP A 136 26.28 -10.14 -6.04
N ALA A 137 25.77 -10.57 -4.88
CA ALA A 137 26.60 -10.75 -3.69
C ALA A 137 27.67 -11.84 -3.89
N HIS A 138 27.33 -12.97 -4.51
CA HIS A 138 28.31 -14.02 -4.85
C HIS A 138 29.38 -13.51 -5.81
N ARG A 139 28.99 -12.80 -6.88
CA ARG A 139 29.91 -12.20 -7.85
C ARG A 139 30.87 -11.23 -7.15
N THR A 140 30.35 -10.39 -6.27
CA THR A 140 31.15 -9.44 -5.49
C THR A 140 32.13 -10.17 -4.58
N ALA A 141 31.70 -11.21 -3.86
CA ALA A 141 32.53 -12.00 -2.97
C ALA A 141 33.67 -12.74 -3.71
N VAL A 142 33.37 -13.33 -4.88
CA VAL A 142 34.38 -14.01 -5.72
C VAL A 142 35.44 -13.02 -6.19
N VAL A 143 35.03 -11.84 -6.67
CA VAL A 143 35.95 -10.81 -7.17
C VAL A 143 36.77 -10.19 -6.01
N ALA A 144 36.13 -9.86 -4.89
CA ALA A 144 36.79 -9.27 -3.72
C ALA A 144 37.78 -10.24 -3.04
N GLY A 145 37.51 -11.56 -3.11
CA GLY A 145 38.42 -12.59 -2.63
C GLY A 145 39.67 -12.82 -3.48
N GLY A 146 39.83 -12.08 -4.59
CA GLY A 146 40.97 -12.23 -5.52
C GLY A 146 41.02 -13.56 -6.25
N GLY A 147 39.97 -14.38 -6.15
CA GLY A 147 39.86 -15.67 -6.83
C GLY A 147 39.33 -15.49 -8.24
N GLU A 148 39.93 -16.18 -9.22
CA GLU A 148 39.31 -16.23 -10.55
C GLU A 148 37.96 -16.99 -10.48
N PRO A 149 36.91 -16.46 -11.11
CA PRO A 149 35.63 -17.16 -11.20
C PRO A 149 35.82 -18.53 -11.87
N ARG A 150 35.22 -19.59 -11.32
CA ARG A 150 35.26 -20.92 -11.94
C ARG A 150 34.41 -20.91 -13.21
N GLY A 151 34.62 -21.91 -14.08
CA GLY A 151 33.78 -22.07 -15.28
C GLY A 151 32.28 -22.18 -14.96
N ALA A 152 31.93 -22.80 -13.83
CA ALA A 152 30.56 -22.86 -13.33
C ALA A 152 30.01 -21.48 -12.91
N ASP A 153 30.83 -20.63 -12.28
CA ASP A 153 30.43 -19.27 -11.91
C ASP A 153 30.16 -18.43 -13.16
N ARG A 154 31.04 -18.50 -14.17
CA ARG A 154 30.86 -17.78 -15.44
C ARG A 154 29.62 -18.25 -16.19
N ALA A 155 29.42 -19.56 -16.30
CA ALA A 155 28.25 -20.12 -16.97
C ALA A 155 26.93 -19.77 -16.25
N LEU A 156 26.95 -19.69 -14.91
CA LEU A 156 25.81 -19.20 -14.13
C LEU A 156 25.53 -17.73 -14.44
N TRP A 157 26.55 -16.87 -14.39
CA TRP A 157 26.40 -15.44 -14.65
C TRP A 157 25.94 -15.14 -16.08
N GLU A 158 26.45 -15.85 -17.09
CA GLU A 158 26.00 -15.73 -18.49
C GLU A 158 24.53 -16.13 -18.69
N ARG A 159 24.07 -17.19 -18.01
CA ARG A 159 22.67 -17.61 -18.09
C ARG A 159 21.71 -16.61 -17.45
N LEU A 160 22.17 -15.91 -16.42
CA LEU A 160 21.35 -14.94 -15.68
C LEU A 160 21.30 -13.58 -16.37
N SER A 161 22.41 -13.14 -16.98
CA SER A 161 22.43 -11.92 -17.78
C SER A 161 21.55 -12.01 -19.03
N ALA A 162 21.31 -13.24 -19.52
CA ALA A 162 20.36 -13.53 -20.60
C ALA A 162 18.90 -13.73 -20.13
N LEU A 163 18.61 -13.68 -18.82
CA LEU A 163 17.28 -13.94 -18.30
C LEU A 163 16.38 -12.69 -18.40
N ASP A 164 15.38 -12.77 -19.26
CA ASP A 164 14.32 -11.76 -19.36
C ASP A 164 13.14 -12.09 -18.44
N VAL A 165 12.75 -11.10 -17.63
CA VAL A 165 11.68 -11.19 -16.64
C VAL A 165 10.51 -10.27 -17.02
N PRO A 166 9.26 -10.74 -16.87
CA PRO A 166 8.08 -9.90 -17.12
C PRO A 166 7.90 -8.88 -16.00
N VAL A 167 7.66 -7.63 -16.37
CA VAL A 167 7.35 -6.51 -15.46
C VAL A 167 6.10 -5.78 -15.96
N ALA A 168 5.52 -4.91 -15.14
CA ALA A 168 4.29 -4.20 -15.50
C ALA A 168 4.40 -3.38 -16.81
N SER A 169 5.59 -2.86 -17.11
CA SER A 169 5.92 -2.09 -18.31
C SER A 169 6.38 -2.93 -19.51
N GLY A 170 6.40 -4.26 -19.42
CA GLY A 170 6.84 -5.15 -20.50
C GLY A 170 7.81 -6.23 -20.03
N ARG A 171 8.99 -6.30 -20.64
CA ARG A 171 10.07 -7.23 -20.25
C ARG A 171 11.32 -6.43 -19.93
N THR A 172 12.09 -6.90 -18.95
CA THR A 172 13.39 -6.32 -18.59
C THR A 172 14.36 -7.45 -18.26
N SER A 173 15.67 -7.18 -18.25
CA SER A 173 16.65 -8.17 -17.80
C SER A 173 16.59 -8.31 -16.27
N LEU A 174 16.98 -9.49 -15.76
CA LEU A 174 17.09 -9.71 -14.33
C LEU A 174 18.03 -8.70 -13.66
N GLU A 175 19.16 -8.38 -14.31
CA GLU A 175 20.14 -7.41 -13.79
C GLU A 175 19.54 -6.00 -13.68
N ALA A 176 18.80 -5.55 -14.70
CA ALA A 176 18.12 -4.25 -14.66
C ALA A 176 17.05 -4.23 -13.57
N LEU A 177 16.27 -5.31 -13.43
CA LEU A 177 15.28 -5.43 -12.37
C LEU A 177 15.91 -5.36 -10.98
N VAL A 178 17.01 -6.09 -10.74
CA VAL A 178 17.71 -6.10 -9.44
C VAL A 178 18.32 -4.73 -9.17
N LYS A 179 18.92 -4.08 -10.18
CA LYS A 179 19.49 -2.74 -10.06
C LYS A 179 18.42 -1.70 -9.71
N ASP A 180 17.31 -1.70 -10.42
CA ASP A 180 16.20 -0.78 -10.17
C ASP A 180 15.56 -1.05 -8.80
N HIS A 181 15.43 -2.32 -8.42
CA HIS A 181 14.93 -2.69 -7.09
C HIS A 181 15.88 -2.22 -5.98
N THR A 182 17.18 -2.43 -6.16
CA THR A 182 18.21 -2.06 -5.18
C THR A 182 18.29 -0.54 -5.04
N ALA A 183 18.33 0.20 -6.14
CA ALA A 183 18.30 1.66 -6.14
C ALA A 183 17.04 2.20 -5.46
N ALA A 184 15.86 1.64 -5.76
CA ALA A 184 14.62 2.03 -5.11
C ALA A 184 14.60 1.69 -3.61
N GLN A 185 15.20 0.57 -3.18
CA GLN A 185 15.31 0.21 -1.77
C GLN A 185 16.30 1.11 -1.04
N ASP A 186 17.43 1.45 -1.67
CA ASP A 186 18.47 2.30 -1.08
C ASP A 186 18.00 3.76 -0.97
N ASP A 187 17.22 4.27 -1.94
CA ASP A 187 16.61 5.61 -1.84
C ASP A 187 15.59 5.70 -0.70
N HIS A 188 14.69 4.73 -0.59
CA HIS A 188 13.73 4.70 0.53
C HIS A 188 14.45 4.43 1.87
N GLY A 189 15.48 3.58 1.87
CA GLY A 189 16.30 3.27 3.04
C GLY A 189 17.06 4.49 3.56
N ARG A 190 17.65 5.29 2.66
CA ARG A 190 18.30 6.57 2.95
C ARG A 190 17.31 7.57 3.57
N VAL A 191 16.16 7.74 2.92
CA VAL A 191 15.10 8.63 3.40
C VAL A 191 14.60 8.20 4.79
N LEU A 192 14.39 6.89 4.99
CA LEU A 192 13.95 6.35 6.27
C LEU A 192 15.02 6.51 7.37
N ALA A 193 16.28 6.27 7.05
CA ALA A 193 17.40 6.43 7.99
C ALA A 193 17.52 7.89 8.46
N GLY A 194 17.41 8.86 7.55
CA GLY A 194 17.37 10.28 7.90
C GLY A 194 16.21 10.61 8.85
N MET A 195 14.99 10.16 8.55
CA MET A 195 13.84 10.38 9.43
C MET A 195 14.00 9.78 10.82
N LEU A 196 14.59 8.57 10.90
CA LEU A 196 14.83 7.90 12.17
C LEU A 196 15.84 8.68 13.03
N LEU A 197 16.90 9.21 12.42
CA LEU A 197 17.88 10.05 13.09
C LEU A 197 17.27 11.38 13.56
N ASP A 198 16.46 12.02 12.71
CA ASP A 198 15.78 13.28 13.02
C ASP A 198 14.77 13.11 14.16
N LEU A 199 13.97 12.03 14.13
CA LEU A 199 12.95 11.77 15.14
C LEU A 199 13.53 11.31 16.48
N ALA A 200 14.62 10.55 16.45
CA ALA A 200 15.25 10.10 17.68
C ALA A 200 15.99 11.24 18.40
N GLY A 201 16.46 12.26 17.66
CA GLY A 201 17.43 13.21 18.20
C GLY A 201 18.61 12.43 18.77
N ASP A 202 19.02 12.70 20.00
CA ASP A 202 20.06 11.95 20.71
C ASP A 202 19.57 10.67 21.41
N GLY A 203 18.29 10.35 21.30
CA GLY A 203 17.70 9.13 21.83
C GLY A 203 18.08 7.86 21.05
N SER A 204 17.81 6.70 21.65
CA SER A 204 18.05 5.38 21.06
C SER A 204 16.78 4.70 20.53
N SER A 205 15.63 5.38 20.55
CA SER A 205 14.35 4.81 20.15
C SER A 205 13.42 5.86 19.56
N VAL A 206 12.60 5.45 18.58
CA VAL A 206 11.57 6.27 17.92
C VAL A 206 10.20 5.62 18.13
N ALA A 207 9.19 6.41 18.49
CA ALA A 207 7.81 5.92 18.55
C ALA A 207 7.28 5.64 17.14
N ARG A 208 6.66 4.46 16.95
CA ARG A 208 6.22 4.02 15.62
C ARG A 208 5.13 4.91 15.02
N ALA A 209 4.30 5.52 15.86
CA ALA A 209 3.26 6.46 15.44
C ALA A 209 3.86 7.71 14.79
N ASP A 210 4.87 8.31 15.43
CA ASP A 210 5.53 9.52 14.94
C ASP A 210 6.26 9.28 13.62
N LEU A 211 6.94 8.13 13.51
CA LEU A 211 7.58 7.70 12.27
C LEU A 211 6.56 7.54 11.13
N LEU A 212 5.41 6.92 11.40
CA LEU A 212 4.38 6.71 10.38
C LEU A 212 3.85 8.03 9.83
N ASP A 213 3.69 9.04 10.68
CA ASP A 213 3.16 10.35 10.29
C ASP A 213 4.18 11.19 9.52
N VAL A 214 5.47 11.14 9.88
CA VAL A 214 6.53 11.77 9.10
C VAL A 214 6.72 11.06 7.76
N TRP A 215 6.79 9.73 7.76
CA TRP A 215 6.92 8.93 6.55
C TRP A 215 5.81 9.21 5.54
N LYS A 216 4.56 9.29 6.00
CA LYS A 216 3.43 9.62 5.12
C LYS A 216 3.58 10.99 4.49
N ARG A 217 3.99 12.00 5.25
CA ARG A 217 4.16 13.36 4.73
C ARG A 217 5.26 13.45 3.67
N THR A 218 6.33 12.68 3.82
CA THR A 218 7.50 12.76 2.93
C THR A 218 7.37 11.84 1.71
N VAL A 219 6.83 10.64 1.86
CA VAL A 219 6.77 9.63 0.79
C VAL A 219 5.45 9.67 0.03
N ALA A 220 4.34 10.08 0.63
CA ALA A 220 3.08 10.17 -0.14
C ALA A 220 3.15 11.13 -1.35
N PRO A 221 3.86 12.28 -1.30
CA PRO A 221 3.99 13.18 -2.45
C PRO A 221 4.84 12.63 -3.60
N THR A 222 5.78 11.73 -3.33
CA THR A 222 6.67 11.15 -4.36
C THR A 222 6.01 10.04 -5.16
N LEU A 223 4.89 9.51 -4.66
CA LEU A 223 4.12 8.45 -5.31
C LEU A 223 3.09 9.04 -6.27
N THR A 224 3.11 8.56 -7.51
CA THR A 224 2.15 8.95 -8.54
C THR A 224 0.74 8.48 -8.20
N SER A 225 -0.26 9.16 -8.75
CA SER A 225 -1.67 8.75 -8.62
C SER A 225 -1.91 7.36 -9.22
N GLN A 226 -1.18 7.00 -10.28
CA GLN A 226 -1.24 5.69 -10.90
C GLN A 226 -0.72 4.60 -9.95
N GLU A 227 0.48 4.76 -9.36
CA GLU A 227 1.01 3.78 -8.40
C GLU A 227 0.10 3.59 -7.19
N LYS A 228 -0.49 4.68 -6.69
CA LYS A 228 -1.47 4.63 -5.59
C LYS A 228 -2.72 3.88 -5.98
N ALA A 229 -3.26 4.12 -7.19
CA ALA A 229 -4.45 3.44 -7.70
C ALA A 229 -4.18 1.95 -7.96
N GLU A 230 -3.06 1.60 -8.60
CA GLU A 230 -2.65 0.22 -8.84
C GLU A 230 -2.44 -0.54 -7.53
N PHE A 231 -1.87 0.10 -6.50
CA PHE A 231 -1.71 -0.53 -5.21
C PHE A 231 -3.03 -0.59 -4.41
N ALA A 232 -3.88 0.42 -4.51
CA ALA A 232 -5.21 0.41 -3.89
C ALA A 232 -6.11 -0.67 -4.49
N ALA A 233 -6.03 -0.88 -5.81
CA ALA A 233 -6.69 -1.97 -6.52
C ALA A 233 -6.24 -3.35 -6.03
N LYS A 234 -5.04 -3.46 -5.43
CA LYS A 234 -4.57 -4.70 -4.79
C LYS A 234 -5.18 -4.96 -3.41
N GLY A 235 -6.04 -4.08 -2.89
CA GLY A 235 -6.68 -4.24 -1.57
C GLY A 235 -5.72 -4.21 -0.36
N LYS A 236 -4.41 -4.00 -0.58
CA LYS A 236 -3.33 -4.07 0.44
C LYS A 236 -3.27 -2.85 1.38
N GLY A 237 -4.32 -2.02 1.41
CA GLY A 237 -4.33 -0.77 2.17
C GLY A 237 -3.51 0.32 1.50
N SER A 238 -2.63 0.99 2.26
CA SER A 238 -1.86 2.13 1.76
C SER A 238 -0.49 1.71 1.21
N LEU A 239 -0.19 2.08 -0.04
CA LEU A 239 1.13 1.88 -0.66
C LEU A 239 2.25 2.48 0.17
N VAL A 240 1.99 3.65 0.75
CA VAL A 240 2.93 4.36 1.62
C VAL A 240 3.27 3.52 2.85
N THR A 241 2.27 2.89 3.48
CA THR A 241 2.48 2.02 4.65
C THR A 241 3.16 0.70 4.27
N ASP A 242 2.89 0.16 3.08
CA ASP A 242 3.59 -1.03 2.58
C ASP A 242 5.07 -0.76 2.31
N LYS A 243 5.38 0.38 1.70
CA LYS A 243 6.77 0.83 1.49
C LYS A 243 7.49 1.00 2.84
N LEU A 244 6.88 1.65 3.83
CA LEU A 244 7.45 1.76 5.17
C LEU A 244 7.79 0.38 5.76
N ARG A 245 6.84 -0.56 5.70
CA ARG A 245 7.01 -1.91 6.24
C ARG A 245 8.19 -2.65 5.57
N LYS A 246 8.29 -2.56 4.24
CA LYS A 246 9.37 -3.20 3.48
C LYS A 246 10.72 -2.57 3.79
N THR A 247 10.80 -1.24 3.79
CA THR A 247 12.04 -0.51 4.09
C THR A 247 12.51 -0.76 5.51
N LEU A 248 11.61 -0.78 6.51
CA LEU A 248 11.94 -1.18 7.88
C LEU A 248 12.52 -2.60 7.94
N GLY A 249 11.90 -3.56 7.23
CA GLY A 249 12.42 -4.93 7.17
C GLY A 249 13.82 -5.03 6.55
N VAL A 250 14.19 -4.12 5.64
CA VAL A 250 15.56 -4.04 5.10
C VAL A 250 16.52 -3.52 6.18
N LEU A 251 16.18 -2.44 6.88
CA LEU A 251 17.02 -1.89 7.95
C LEU A 251 17.21 -2.89 9.10
N GLU A 252 16.19 -3.66 9.45
CA GLU A 252 16.27 -4.76 10.43
C GLU A 252 17.25 -5.85 9.99
N ARG A 253 17.17 -6.30 8.73
CA ARG A 253 18.10 -7.30 8.19
C ARG A 253 19.55 -6.80 8.13
N ARG A 254 19.74 -5.49 7.98
CA ARG A 254 21.06 -4.83 8.05
C ARG A 254 21.53 -4.61 9.50
N GLY A 255 20.72 -4.98 10.50
CA GLY A 255 21.05 -4.80 11.92
C GLY A 255 21.07 -3.34 12.37
N LEU A 256 20.44 -2.43 11.62
CA LEU A 256 20.46 -1.00 11.92
C LEU A 256 19.38 -0.61 12.93
N VAL A 257 18.25 -1.32 12.92
CA VAL A 257 17.11 -1.08 13.80
C VAL A 257 16.49 -2.39 14.27
N ASN A 258 15.79 -2.33 15.39
CA ASN A 258 14.94 -3.40 15.89
C ASN A 258 13.54 -2.86 16.15
N ARG A 259 12.50 -3.61 15.75
CA ARG A 259 11.11 -3.18 15.90
C ARG A 259 10.43 -3.92 17.04
N THR A 260 9.80 -3.16 17.91
CA THR A 260 8.86 -3.66 18.91
C THR A 260 7.42 -3.33 18.48
N ASP A 261 6.45 -3.69 19.31
CA ASP A 261 5.04 -3.39 19.02
C ASP A 261 4.76 -1.89 18.96
N GLN A 262 5.48 -1.07 19.74
CA GLN A 262 5.20 0.36 19.91
C GLN A 262 6.36 1.28 19.49
N SER A 263 7.58 0.77 19.40
CA SER A 263 8.78 1.56 19.12
C SER A 263 9.73 0.88 18.13
N LEU A 264 10.68 1.67 17.64
CA LEU A 264 11.83 1.24 16.86
C LEU A 264 13.10 1.64 17.61
N GLU A 265 13.88 0.66 18.03
CA GLU A 265 15.19 0.83 18.64
C GLU A 265 16.25 1.00 17.55
N LEU A 266 17.14 1.97 17.73
CA LEU A 266 18.29 2.22 16.86
C LEU A 266 19.47 1.39 17.36
N LEU A 267 19.85 0.36 16.60
CA LEU A 267 20.94 -0.54 16.98
C LEU A 267 22.31 -0.01 16.53
N ASP A 268 22.37 0.59 15.34
CA ASP A 268 23.59 1.12 14.73
C ASP A 268 23.36 2.52 14.18
N ARG A 269 23.55 3.52 15.06
CA ARG A 269 23.38 4.94 14.71
C ARG A 269 24.42 5.40 13.68
N PRO A 270 25.72 5.08 13.79
CA PRO A 270 26.69 5.35 12.73
C PRO A 270 26.29 4.79 11.35
N GLY A 271 25.86 3.53 11.28
CA GLY A 271 25.40 2.92 10.03
C GLY A 271 24.17 3.61 9.43
N LEU A 272 23.26 4.10 10.27
CA LEU A 272 22.13 4.92 9.81
C LEU A 272 22.58 6.28 9.26
N VAL A 273 23.58 6.92 9.87
CA VAL A 273 24.15 8.19 9.38
C VAL A 273 24.81 8.00 8.02
N GLU A 274 25.58 6.93 7.84
CA GLU A 274 26.22 6.60 6.57
C GLU A 274 25.19 6.31 5.47
N LEU A 275 24.17 5.53 5.79
CA LEU A 275 23.07 5.23 4.88
C LEU A 275 22.31 6.51 4.48
N ALA A 276 21.98 7.37 5.45
CA ALA A 276 21.33 8.66 5.24
C ALA A 276 22.16 9.63 4.38
N ALA A 277 23.49 9.62 4.54
CA ALA A 277 24.42 10.41 3.74
C ALA A 277 24.68 9.82 2.34
N GLY A 278 24.17 8.62 2.05
CA GLY A 278 24.40 7.92 0.80
C GLY A 278 25.84 7.41 0.64
N ARG A 279 26.50 7.11 1.75
CA ARG A 279 27.90 6.63 1.80
C ARG A 279 28.01 5.13 2.13
N ALA A 280 26.89 4.41 2.10
CA ALA A 280 26.80 2.97 2.34
C ALA A 280 27.03 2.15 1.06
#